data_AF-I8QQR6-F1
#
_entry.id   AF-I8QQR6-F1
#
_cell.length_a   1.000
_cell.length_b   1.000
_cell.length_c   1.000
_cell.angle_alpha   90.00
_cell.angle_beta   90.00
_cell.angle_gamma   90.00
#
_symmetry.space_group_name_H-M   'P 1'
#
loop_
_entity.id
_entity.type
_entity.pdbx_description
1 polymer ?
#
loop_
_entity_poly.entity_id
_entity_poly.type
_entity_poly.pdbx_seq_one_letter_code
_entity_poly.pdbx_strand_id
1 'polypeptide(L)'
;MDGVDEVLAQRAADDASAVAYAAALSVAAALLACLDRLDEGRPDGVRFWGLFTRAEELRCLGMLRALDHGTVPDGTPLIALDCTRPVNDVRLGAGVVLRVGDSRYTYDPALTHAVSRVAATGAAPWQRRLSESGWCEAAVVQAAGRHPATSLTLPILNYHNQVADDGGGPGLTAEAVHRDDYLALVELLGRVAVELRPESDEGWLGPLRAEADRRFDGSGIFPGDISTDEGLETGDVTASPAT
;
A
#
# COMPACT_ATOMS: atom_id res chain seq x y z
N MET A 1 16.65 -5.75 37.05
CA MET A 1 15.67 -5.97 35.97
C MET A 1 14.78 -4.74 35.98
N ASP A 2 15.37 -3.56 35.79
CA ASP A 2 14.74 -2.30 36.24
C ASP A 2 15.10 -1.09 35.36
N GLY A 3 15.82 -1.28 34.23
CA GLY A 3 16.25 -0.17 33.38
C GLY A 3 15.66 -0.17 31.95
N VAL A 4 15.06 -1.29 31.52
CA VAL A 4 14.46 -1.41 30.18
C VAL A 4 12.96 -1.08 30.23
N ASP A 5 12.27 -1.56 31.28
CA ASP A 5 10.89 -1.17 31.56
C ASP A 5 10.79 0.34 31.85
N GLU A 6 11.81 0.93 32.47
CA GLU A 6 11.87 2.37 32.74
C GLU A 6 12.11 3.18 31.46
N VAL A 7 12.87 2.69 30.47
CA VAL A 7 13.08 3.40 29.19
C VAL A 7 11.86 3.31 28.27
N LEU A 8 11.16 2.17 28.26
CA LEU A 8 9.91 1.99 27.52
C LEU A 8 8.75 2.74 28.20
N ALA A 9 8.71 2.77 29.54
CA ALA A 9 7.75 3.58 30.29
C ALA A 9 8.07 5.08 30.21
N GLN A 10 9.33 5.51 30.24
CA GLN A 10 9.70 6.93 30.20
C GLN A 10 9.43 7.56 28.82
N ARG A 11 9.59 6.79 27.72
CA ARG A 11 9.20 7.27 26.37
C ARG A 11 7.70 7.17 26.09
N ALA A 12 6.99 6.26 26.76
CA ALA A 12 5.52 6.20 26.73
C ALA A 12 4.85 7.18 27.72
N ALA A 13 5.56 7.66 28.73
CA ALA A 13 5.05 8.57 29.75
C ALA A 13 5.18 10.05 29.36
N ASP A 14 6.13 10.39 28.50
CA ASP A 14 6.37 11.78 28.09
C ASP A 14 5.61 12.18 26.80
N ASP A 15 4.99 11.24 26.09
CA ASP A 15 4.06 11.49 24.97
C ASP A 15 2.78 10.65 25.14
N ALA A 16 1.69 11.28 25.59
CA ALA A 16 0.37 10.69 25.73
C ALA A 16 -0.33 10.33 24.39
N SER A 17 0.41 10.19 23.28
CA SER A 17 -0.06 9.72 21.97
C SER A 17 -0.06 8.19 21.90
N ALA A 18 -0.93 7.58 22.71
CA ALA A 18 -1.16 6.15 22.90
C ALA A 18 -0.72 5.22 21.75
N VAL A 19 0.24 4.36 22.02
CA VAL A 19 0.56 3.22 21.16
C VAL A 19 -0.63 2.24 21.16
N ALA A 20 -1.23 1.95 20.00
CA ALA A 20 -2.33 0.98 19.90
C ALA A 20 -1.78 -0.46 19.84
N TYR A 21 -2.45 -1.37 20.55
CA TYR A 21 -2.08 -2.79 20.64
C TYR A 21 -2.56 -3.58 19.41
N ALA A 22 -1.65 -4.43 18.88
CA ALA A 22 -1.81 -5.38 17.76
C ALA A 22 -1.97 -4.77 16.36
N ALA A 23 -0.95 -4.97 15.50
CA ALA A 23 -0.86 -4.33 14.18
C ALA A 23 -1.88 -4.82 13.16
N ALA A 24 -2.01 -6.14 12.98
CA ALA A 24 -2.97 -6.72 12.05
C ALA A 24 -4.42 -6.36 12.40
N LEU A 25 -4.72 -6.24 13.70
CA LEU A 25 -6.03 -5.78 14.17
C LEU A 25 -6.23 -4.28 13.94
N SER A 26 -5.17 -3.48 13.96
CA SER A 26 -5.25 -2.03 13.74
C SER A 26 -5.69 -1.71 12.31
N VAL A 27 -5.11 -2.34 11.29
CA VAL A 27 -5.54 -2.10 9.89
C VAL A 27 -6.96 -2.60 9.62
N ALA A 28 -7.35 -3.74 10.21
CA ALA A 28 -8.70 -4.25 10.13
C ALA A 28 -9.71 -3.30 10.82
N ALA A 29 -9.38 -2.78 11.99
CA ALA A 29 -10.19 -1.82 12.71
C ALA A 29 -10.32 -0.49 11.94
N ALA A 30 -9.25 -0.03 11.27
CA ALA A 30 -9.30 1.17 10.45
C ALA A 30 -10.26 1.02 9.26
N LEU A 31 -10.26 -0.15 8.62
CA LEU A 31 -11.20 -0.48 7.54
C LEU A 31 -12.65 -0.51 8.05
N LEU A 32 -12.91 -1.12 9.20
CA LEU A 32 -14.24 -1.14 9.82
C LEU A 32 -14.70 0.29 10.18
N ALA A 33 -13.84 1.09 10.79
CA ALA A 33 -14.14 2.49 11.11
C ALA A 33 -14.43 3.34 9.86
N CYS A 34 -13.76 3.05 8.73
CA CYS A 34 -14.08 3.67 7.44
C CYS A 34 -15.47 3.25 6.95
N LEU A 35 -15.79 1.95 7.00
CA LEU A 35 -17.09 1.43 6.59
C LEU A 35 -18.23 2.03 7.43
N ASP A 36 -18.06 2.15 8.75
CA ASP A 36 -19.04 2.78 9.63
C ASP A 36 -19.29 4.25 9.23
N ARG A 37 -18.22 5.03 8.98
CA ARG A 37 -18.36 6.43 8.52
C ARG A 37 -19.05 6.55 7.17
N LEU A 38 -18.80 5.61 6.26
CA LEU A 38 -19.47 5.59 4.95
C LEU A 38 -20.95 5.22 5.06
N ASP A 39 -21.32 4.31 5.97
CA ASP A 39 -22.74 3.99 6.22
C ASP A 39 -23.47 5.12 6.95
N GLU A 40 -22.80 5.84 7.86
CA GLU A 40 -23.37 7.03 8.51
C GLU A 40 -23.59 8.18 7.53
N GLY A 41 -22.59 8.47 6.68
CA GLY A 41 -22.64 9.59 5.74
C GLY A 41 -23.40 9.31 4.43
N ARG A 42 -23.49 8.04 4.04
CA ARG A 42 -24.11 7.56 2.78
C ARG A 42 -23.80 8.41 1.55
N PRO A 43 -22.52 8.65 1.24
CA PRO A 43 -22.16 9.45 0.07
C PRO A 43 -22.67 8.79 -1.21
N ASP A 44 -23.33 9.58 -2.06
CA ASP A 44 -23.91 9.09 -3.31
C ASP A 44 -22.84 8.55 -4.27
N GLY A 45 -23.15 7.41 -4.90
CA GLY A 45 -22.31 6.82 -5.94
C GLY A 45 -21.02 6.16 -5.44
N VAL A 46 -20.80 6.05 -4.14
CA VAL A 46 -19.64 5.36 -3.57
C VAL A 46 -19.88 3.85 -3.53
N ARG A 47 -18.95 3.09 -4.11
CA ARG A 47 -18.84 1.64 -3.97
C ARG A 47 -17.51 1.31 -3.33
N PHE A 48 -17.55 0.86 -2.09
CA PHE A 48 -16.36 0.55 -1.30
C PHE A 48 -16.57 -0.79 -0.59
N TRP A 49 -15.58 -1.67 -0.65
CA TRP A 49 -15.65 -3.01 -0.07
C TRP A 49 -14.50 -3.24 0.90
N GLY A 50 -14.79 -3.90 2.01
CA GLY A 50 -13.78 -4.50 2.86
C GLY A 50 -13.61 -5.98 2.53
N LEU A 51 -12.41 -6.37 2.11
CA LEU A 51 -12.03 -7.77 1.93
C LEU A 51 -11.06 -8.18 3.04
N PHE A 52 -11.50 -9.11 3.89
CA PHE A 52 -10.67 -9.65 4.97
C PHE A 52 -10.15 -11.02 4.57
N THR A 53 -8.85 -11.10 4.32
CA THR A 53 -8.14 -12.32 3.97
C THR A 53 -7.58 -13.00 5.23
N ARG A 54 -7.32 -14.30 5.13
CA ARG A 54 -6.64 -15.08 6.16
C ARG A 54 -5.32 -15.62 5.59
N ALA A 55 -4.39 -15.92 6.49
CA ALA A 55 -3.13 -16.58 6.14
C ALA A 55 -2.26 -15.72 5.18
N GLU A 56 -2.18 -14.43 5.47
CA GLU A 56 -1.21 -13.51 4.86
C GLU A 56 0.23 -14.02 5.09
N GLU A 57 0.55 -14.39 6.33
CA GLU A 57 1.85 -14.97 6.73
C GLU A 57 2.22 -16.29 6.02
N LEU A 58 1.24 -16.93 5.37
CA LEU A 58 1.46 -18.07 4.49
C LEU A 58 1.58 -17.63 3.03
N ARG A 59 2.27 -16.51 2.79
CA ARG A 59 2.51 -15.92 1.47
C ARG A 59 1.21 -15.51 0.78
N CYS A 60 0.36 -14.79 1.48
CA CYS A 60 -0.90 -14.22 1.00
C CYS A 60 -1.87 -15.27 0.44
N LEU A 61 -1.90 -16.47 1.05
CA LEU A 61 -2.71 -17.59 0.54
C LEU A 61 -4.21 -17.24 0.46
N GLY A 62 -4.73 -16.48 1.42
CA GLY A 62 -6.10 -15.99 1.39
C GLY A 62 -6.38 -15.10 0.18
N MET A 63 -5.45 -14.19 -0.16
CA MET A 63 -5.61 -13.33 -1.32
C MET A 63 -5.48 -14.10 -2.63
N LEU A 64 -4.55 -15.05 -2.73
CA LEU A 64 -4.44 -15.95 -3.89
C LEU A 64 -5.76 -16.69 -4.14
N ARG A 65 -6.42 -17.17 -3.08
CA ARG A 65 -7.74 -17.82 -3.19
C ARG A 65 -8.85 -16.83 -3.56
N ALA A 66 -8.81 -15.61 -3.03
CA ALA A 66 -9.79 -14.58 -3.39
C ALA A 66 -9.74 -14.27 -4.89
N LEU A 67 -8.52 -14.18 -5.46
CA LEU A 67 -8.29 -13.96 -6.89
C LEU A 67 -8.71 -15.18 -7.73
N ASP A 68 -8.33 -16.40 -7.32
CA ASP A 68 -8.71 -17.66 -7.98
C ASP A 68 -10.24 -17.81 -8.11
N HIS A 69 -10.98 -17.39 -7.09
CA HIS A 69 -12.44 -17.44 -7.07
C HIS A 69 -13.15 -16.24 -7.72
N GLY A 70 -12.41 -15.21 -8.15
CA GLY A 70 -13.03 -13.98 -8.66
C GLY A 70 -13.91 -13.28 -7.61
N THR A 71 -13.45 -13.27 -6.35
CA THR A 71 -14.20 -12.73 -5.20
C THR A 71 -14.52 -11.24 -5.38
N VAL A 72 -13.67 -10.53 -6.12
CA VAL A 72 -13.86 -9.14 -6.53
C VAL A 72 -13.88 -9.06 -8.07
N PRO A 73 -14.73 -8.23 -8.71
CA PRO A 73 -14.77 -8.08 -10.15
C PRO A 73 -13.44 -7.59 -10.70
N ASP A 74 -13.03 -8.15 -11.83
CA ASP A 74 -11.83 -7.77 -12.56
C ASP A 74 -11.76 -6.25 -12.79
N GLY A 75 -10.55 -5.70 -12.72
CA GLY A 75 -10.32 -4.26 -12.84
C GLY A 75 -10.67 -3.43 -11.61
N THR A 76 -11.31 -4.00 -10.57
CA THR A 76 -11.54 -3.29 -9.29
C THR A 76 -10.19 -2.89 -8.67
N PRO A 77 -9.92 -1.60 -8.40
CA PRO A 77 -8.69 -1.19 -7.72
C PRO A 77 -8.63 -1.72 -6.29
N LEU A 78 -7.49 -2.29 -5.90
CA LEU A 78 -7.29 -2.87 -4.58
C LEU A 78 -6.20 -2.11 -3.82
N ILE A 79 -6.50 -1.78 -2.55
CA ILE A 79 -5.56 -1.14 -1.64
C ILE A 79 -5.31 -2.11 -0.49
N ALA A 80 -4.14 -2.75 -0.48
CA ALA A 80 -3.76 -3.64 0.61
C ALA A 80 -3.46 -2.82 1.87
N LEU A 81 -4.05 -3.22 2.99
CA LEU A 81 -3.80 -2.62 4.30
C LEU A 81 -2.91 -3.53 5.11
N ASP A 82 -1.76 -3.01 5.53
CA ASP A 82 -0.72 -3.83 6.16
C ASP A 82 0.08 -2.99 7.16
N CYS A 83 1.07 -3.59 7.82
CA CYS A 83 2.03 -2.93 8.69
C CYS A 83 3.46 -3.09 8.16
N THR A 84 4.30 -2.08 8.36
CA THR A 84 5.69 -2.09 7.92
C THR A 84 6.60 -1.61 9.03
N ARG A 85 7.77 -2.24 9.13
CA ARG A 85 8.83 -1.77 10.01
C ARG A 85 9.26 -0.33 9.62
N PRO A 86 9.63 0.53 10.59
CA PRO A 86 10.10 1.89 10.37
C PRO A 86 11.56 1.90 9.90
N VAL A 87 11.81 1.28 8.75
CA VAL A 87 13.11 1.25 8.07
C VAL A 87 13.02 2.03 6.74
N ASN A 88 14.16 2.32 6.11
CA ASN A 88 14.23 2.99 4.81
C ASN A 88 13.40 4.31 4.76
N ASP A 89 13.66 5.20 5.71
CA ASP A 89 13.00 6.50 5.87
C ASP A 89 11.49 6.47 6.17
N VAL A 90 10.93 5.30 6.47
CA VAL A 90 9.63 5.20 7.14
C VAL A 90 9.81 5.57 8.60
N ARG A 91 9.02 6.53 9.09
CA ARG A 91 9.07 6.99 10.48
C ARG A 91 7.75 6.71 11.18
N LEU A 92 7.83 6.20 12.40
CA LEU A 92 6.70 6.12 13.32
C LEU A 92 6.22 7.53 13.68
N GLY A 93 4.90 7.74 13.74
CA GLY A 93 4.28 9.03 14.08
C GLY A 93 4.30 10.08 12.95
N ALA A 94 4.82 9.73 11.77
CA ALA A 94 4.89 10.63 10.61
C ALA A 94 3.74 10.39 9.60
N GLY A 95 2.72 9.64 10.01
CA GLY A 95 1.53 9.33 9.21
C GLY A 95 1.60 8.00 8.48
N VAL A 96 0.44 7.61 7.95
CA VAL A 96 0.27 6.39 7.14
C VAL A 96 1.21 6.39 5.92
N VAL A 97 1.76 5.22 5.59
CA VAL A 97 2.67 5.06 4.45
C VAL A 97 1.87 4.61 3.24
N LEU A 98 1.81 5.45 2.21
CA LEU A 98 1.52 4.99 0.85
C LEU A 98 2.76 4.30 0.30
N ARG A 99 2.71 2.98 0.27
CA ARG A 99 3.81 2.14 -0.23
C ARG A 99 3.73 2.10 -1.75
N VAL A 100 4.78 2.54 -2.44
CA VAL A 100 4.83 2.54 -3.92
C VAL A 100 5.24 1.18 -4.50
N GLY A 101 5.65 0.26 -3.63
CA GLY A 101 6.15 -1.05 -3.97
C GLY A 101 6.85 -1.69 -2.78
N ASP A 102 7.26 -2.94 -2.98
CA ASP A 102 7.96 -3.74 -1.99
C ASP A 102 9.20 -4.45 -2.54
N SER A 103 9.76 -5.38 -1.76
CA SER A 103 10.91 -6.20 -2.18
C SER A 103 10.64 -7.08 -3.42
N ARG A 104 9.39 -7.18 -3.88
CA ARG A 104 8.98 -8.04 -5.01
C ARG A 104 8.50 -7.23 -6.20
N TYR A 105 7.68 -6.21 -5.97
CA TYR A 105 6.98 -5.49 -7.04
C TYR A 105 6.90 -4.00 -6.77
N THR A 106 7.02 -3.21 -7.84
CA THR A 106 6.46 -1.87 -7.88
C THR A 106 4.95 -1.98 -8.12
N TYR A 107 4.19 -1.18 -7.39
CA TYR A 107 2.73 -1.18 -7.44
C TYR A 107 2.20 -0.34 -8.59
N ASP A 108 0.88 -0.39 -8.82
CA ASP A 108 0.26 0.26 -9.96
C ASP A 108 0.48 1.78 -9.87
N PRO A 109 1.16 2.40 -10.86
CA PRO A 109 1.58 3.79 -10.77
C PRO A 109 0.39 4.75 -10.83
N ALA A 110 -0.64 4.44 -11.62
CA ALA A 110 -1.82 5.29 -11.77
C ALA A 110 -2.65 5.32 -10.48
N LEU A 111 -2.93 4.15 -9.90
CA LEU A 111 -3.64 4.02 -8.62
C LEU A 111 -2.82 4.63 -7.48
N THR A 112 -1.52 4.35 -7.41
CA THR A 112 -0.64 4.93 -6.39
C THR A 112 -0.60 6.46 -6.52
N HIS A 113 -0.57 7.00 -7.73
CA HIS A 113 -0.64 8.45 -7.96
C HIS A 113 -1.99 9.03 -7.51
N ALA A 114 -3.11 8.38 -7.87
CA ALA A 114 -4.45 8.81 -7.48
C ALA A 114 -4.61 8.86 -5.95
N VAL A 115 -4.15 7.82 -5.23
CA VAL A 115 -4.16 7.80 -3.76
C VAL A 115 -3.25 8.90 -3.19
N SER A 116 -2.07 9.11 -3.78
CA SER A 116 -1.14 10.17 -3.36
C SER A 116 -1.75 11.57 -3.51
N ARG A 117 -2.57 11.80 -4.53
CA ARG A 117 -3.27 13.07 -4.72
C ARG A 117 -4.34 13.30 -3.66
N VAL A 118 -5.12 12.27 -3.35
CA VAL A 118 -6.10 12.34 -2.25
C VAL A 118 -5.36 12.64 -0.95
N ALA A 119 -4.27 11.94 -0.65
CA ALA A 119 -3.46 12.19 0.54
C ALA A 119 -2.92 13.63 0.59
N ALA A 120 -2.38 14.14 -0.52
CA ALA A 120 -1.79 15.47 -0.61
C ALA A 120 -2.78 16.64 -0.39
N THR A 121 -4.08 16.44 -0.65
CA THR A 121 -5.10 17.46 -0.40
C THR A 121 -5.70 17.40 1.01
N GLY A 122 -5.25 16.45 1.83
CA GLY A 122 -5.69 16.25 3.22
C GLY A 122 -4.88 16.99 4.26
N ALA A 123 -5.39 16.98 5.48
CA ALA A 123 -4.66 17.45 6.65
C ALA A 123 -3.90 16.32 7.37
N ALA A 124 -4.38 15.07 7.26
CA ALA A 124 -3.72 13.91 7.86
C ALA A 124 -2.27 13.75 7.37
N PRO A 125 -1.30 13.50 8.28
CA PRO A 125 0.07 13.22 7.89
C PRO A 125 0.15 11.92 7.10
N TRP A 126 1.04 11.88 6.13
CA TRP A 126 1.27 10.69 5.31
C TRP A 126 2.71 10.68 4.76
N GLN A 127 3.16 9.50 4.37
CA GLN A 127 4.48 9.25 3.80
C GLN A 127 4.32 8.49 2.49
N ARG A 128 5.21 8.74 1.52
CA ARG A 128 5.29 7.92 0.29
C ARG A 128 6.66 7.25 0.22
N ARG A 129 6.70 5.92 0.26
CA ARG A 129 7.97 5.16 0.36
C ARG A 129 7.94 3.88 -0.47
N LEU A 130 9.09 3.50 -1.00
CA LEU A 130 9.36 2.13 -1.41
C LEU A 130 9.87 1.40 -0.16
N SER A 131 9.22 0.32 0.25
CA SER A 131 9.66 -0.43 1.44
C SER A 131 10.31 -1.73 1.00
N GLU A 132 11.60 -1.90 1.27
CA GLU A 132 12.31 -3.14 0.94
C GLU A 132 12.10 -4.22 2.02
N SER A 133 11.42 -3.89 3.12
CA SER A 133 11.12 -4.86 4.18
C SER A 133 9.86 -5.64 3.83
N GLY A 134 10.04 -6.90 3.42
CA GLY A 134 8.94 -7.82 3.15
C GLY A 134 8.15 -7.47 1.88
N TRP A 135 6.99 -8.08 1.73
CA TRP A 135 6.02 -7.84 0.67
C TRP A 135 4.62 -8.13 1.20
N CYS A 136 3.61 -7.50 0.62
CA CYS A 136 2.23 -7.64 1.06
C CYS A 136 1.33 -8.17 -0.07
N GLU A 137 0.04 -8.31 0.21
CA GLU A 137 -0.94 -8.84 -0.74
C GLU A 137 -1.01 -8.03 -2.05
N ALA A 138 -0.67 -6.73 -2.03
CA ALA A 138 -0.62 -5.93 -3.25
C ALA A 138 0.38 -6.48 -4.27
N ALA A 139 1.50 -7.08 -3.85
CA ALA A 139 2.44 -7.71 -4.77
C ALA A 139 1.83 -8.94 -5.46
N VAL A 140 1.03 -9.74 -4.74
CA VAL A 140 0.31 -10.88 -5.34
C VAL A 140 -0.76 -10.43 -6.32
N VAL A 141 -1.49 -9.36 -5.98
CA VAL A 141 -2.47 -8.77 -6.89
C VAL A 141 -1.80 -8.25 -8.16
N GLN A 142 -0.70 -7.49 -8.02
CA GLN A 142 0.07 -6.99 -9.16
C GLN A 142 0.61 -8.12 -10.03
N ALA A 143 1.17 -9.18 -9.41
CA ALA A 143 1.67 -10.34 -10.14
C ALA A 143 0.56 -11.09 -10.89
N ALA A 144 -0.68 -11.10 -10.38
CA ALA A 144 -1.82 -11.71 -11.04
C ALA A 144 -2.32 -10.90 -12.26
N GLY A 145 -2.02 -9.60 -12.32
CA GLY A 145 -2.27 -8.74 -13.48
C GLY A 145 -3.75 -8.44 -13.80
N ARG A 146 -4.69 -8.78 -12.89
CA ARG A 146 -6.14 -8.59 -13.10
C ARG A 146 -6.72 -7.32 -12.48
N HIS A 147 -6.01 -6.75 -11.51
CA HIS A 147 -6.45 -5.58 -10.77
C HIS A 147 -5.27 -4.63 -10.57
N PRO A 148 -5.45 -3.31 -10.67
CA PRO A 148 -4.45 -2.37 -10.21
C PRO A 148 -4.40 -2.44 -8.67
N ALA A 149 -3.19 -2.54 -8.12
CA ALA A 149 -3.00 -2.65 -6.68
C ALA A 149 -2.00 -1.62 -6.15
N THR A 150 -2.25 -1.11 -4.94
CA THR A 150 -1.30 -0.35 -4.13
C THR A 150 -1.48 -0.69 -2.64
N SER A 151 -0.75 -0.04 -1.73
CA SER A 151 -0.89 -0.29 -0.30
C SER A 151 -0.85 0.97 0.55
N LEU A 152 -1.69 1.00 1.59
CA LEU A 152 -1.59 1.92 2.72
C LEU A 152 -1.16 1.12 3.95
N THR A 153 -0.05 1.52 4.54
CA THR A 153 0.65 0.72 5.53
C THR A 153 0.89 1.50 6.81
N LEU A 154 0.65 0.91 7.98
CA LEU A 154 1.00 1.53 9.27
C LEU A 154 2.46 1.23 9.62
N PRO A 155 3.26 2.24 10.00
CA PRO A 155 4.52 2.00 10.70
C PRO A 155 4.25 1.26 12.02
N ILE A 156 5.02 0.23 12.30
CA ILE A 156 4.84 -0.63 13.47
C ILE A 156 6.12 -0.77 14.30
N LEU A 157 5.99 -0.79 15.61
CA LEU A 157 7.01 -1.26 16.53
C LEU A 157 6.81 -2.73 16.86
N ASN A 158 7.94 -3.40 17.06
CA ASN A 158 8.02 -4.78 17.51
C ASN A 158 7.37 -5.77 16.55
N TYR A 159 7.65 -5.62 15.26
CA TYR A 159 7.12 -6.48 14.21
C TYR A 159 7.32 -7.96 14.54
N HIS A 160 6.26 -8.75 14.42
CA HIS A 160 6.23 -10.16 14.84
C HIS A 160 6.55 -10.35 16.33
N ASN A 161 6.16 -9.37 17.15
CA ASN A 161 6.45 -9.28 18.57
C ASN A 161 7.95 -9.27 18.91
N GLN A 162 8.82 -8.90 17.98
CA GLN A 162 10.27 -8.94 18.19
C GLN A 162 10.81 -7.60 18.67
N VAL A 163 11.57 -7.59 19.77
CA VAL A 163 12.17 -6.36 20.34
C VAL A 163 13.12 -5.65 19.35
N ALA A 164 13.67 -6.35 18.36
CA ALA A 164 14.82 -5.91 17.57
C ALA A 164 14.59 -4.74 16.58
N ASP A 165 13.38 -4.20 16.45
CA ASP A 165 13.12 -3.07 15.54
C ASP A 165 13.66 -1.72 16.04
N ASP A 166 14.14 -1.65 17.29
CA ASP A 166 14.79 -0.48 17.91
C ASP A 166 16.30 -0.66 18.19
N GLY A 167 16.89 -1.77 17.74
CA GLY A 167 18.28 -2.12 18.03
C GLY A 167 18.50 -2.89 19.35
N GLY A 168 17.42 -3.30 20.03
CA GLY A 168 17.46 -4.19 21.18
C GLY A 168 17.92 -5.62 20.84
N GLY A 169 18.42 -6.33 21.86
CA GLY A 169 18.77 -7.75 21.77
C GLY A 169 17.54 -8.66 21.59
N PRO A 170 17.72 -10.00 21.56
CA PRO A 170 16.60 -10.93 21.39
C PRO A 170 15.59 -10.79 22.53
N GLY A 171 14.30 -10.71 22.19
CA GLY A 171 13.21 -10.59 23.16
C GLY A 171 11.84 -10.54 22.49
N LEU A 172 10.79 -10.76 23.29
CA LEU A 172 9.39 -10.65 22.87
C LEU A 172 8.72 -9.46 23.55
N THR A 173 7.94 -8.71 22.79
CA THR A 173 7.14 -7.59 23.31
C THR A 173 5.90 -7.36 22.43
N ALA A 174 4.93 -6.60 22.92
CA ALA A 174 3.70 -6.34 22.21
C ALA A 174 3.94 -5.47 20.95
N GLU A 175 3.28 -5.85 19.86
CA GLU A 175 3.18 -5.02 18.66
C GLU A 175 2.41 -3.74 18.94
N ALA A 176 2.83 -2.69 18.25
CA ALA A 176 2.53 -1.33 18.62
C ALA A 176 2.47 -0.43 17.38
N VAL A 177 1.39 0.33 17.20
CA VAL A 177 1.31 1.38 16.16
C VAL A 177 1.07 2.74 16.80
N HIS A 178 1.55 3.81 16.18
CA HIS A 178 1.30 5.17 16.69
C HIS A 178 -0.16 5.57 16.48
N ARG A 179 -0.80 6.17 17.49
CA ARG A 179 -2.20 6.60 17.42
C ARG A 179 -2.48 7.49 16.21
N ASP A 180 -1.62 8.47 15.96
CA ASP A 180 -1.88 9.45 14.91
C ASP A 180 -1.65 8.87 13.52
N ASP A 181 -0.78 7.85 13.38
CA ASP A 181 -0.64 7.10 12.13
C ASP A 181 -1.91 6.30 11.85
N TYR A 182 -2.47 5.66 12.88
CA TYR A 182 -3.75 4.96 12.80
C TYR A 182 -4.88 5.91 12.41
N LEU A 183 -5.03 7.05 13.08
CA LEU A 183 -6.07 8.02 12.76
C LEU A 183 -5.91 8.60 11.36
N ALA A 184 -4.68 8.85 10.92
CA ALA A 184 -4.37 9.27 9.55
C ALA A 184 -4.79 8.20 8.52
N LEU A 185 -4.59 6.90 8.81
CA LEU A 185 -5.08 5.81 7.97
C LEU A 185 -6.61 5.84 7.87
N VAL A 186 -7.34 5.97 8.99
CA VAL A 186 -8.82 6.01 8.95
C VAL A 186 -9.33 7.22 8.16
N GLU A 187 -8.74 8.40 8.36
CA GLU A 187 -9.09 9.60 7.60
C GLU A 187 -8.82 9.42 6.10
N LEU A 188 -7.62 8.93 5.75
CA LEU A 188 -7.24 8.74 4.36
C LEU A 188 -8.11 7.69 3.67
N LEU A 189 -8.47 6.59 4.35
CA LEU A 189 -9.38 5.58 3.81
C LEU A 189 -10.75 6.16 3.47
N GLY A 190 -11.33 6.95 4.38
CA GLY A 190 -12.62 7.59 4.15
C GLY A 190 -12.58 8.54 2.96
N ARG A 191 -11.50 9.32 2.83
CA ARG A 191 -11.30 10.22 1.70
C ARG A 191 -11.08 9.48 0.39
N VAL A 192 -10.23 8.45 0.39
CA VAL A 192 -10.01 7.59 -0.77
C VAL A 192 -11.32 6.96 -1.24
N ALA A 193 -12.16 6.46 -0.34
CA ALA A 193 -13.44 5.86 -0.70
C ALA A 193 -14.36 6.82 -1.51
N VAL A 194 -14.30 8.13 -1.24
CA VAL A 194 -15.17 9.14 -1.87
C VAL A 194 -14.48 9.84 -3.05
N GLU A 195 -13.20 10.18 -2.90
CA GLU A 195 -12.45 11.05 -3.80
C GLU A 195 -11.62 10.30 -4.84
N LEU A 196 -11.37 9.00 -4.66
CA LEU A 196 -10.49 8.24 -5.56
C LEU A 196 -11.06 8.24 -6.98
N ARG A 197 -10.28 8.74 -7.92
CA ARG A 197 -10.52 8.67 -9.36
C ARG A 197 -9.27 8.05 -9.96
N PRO A 198 -9.23 6.72 -10.19
CA PRO A 198 -8.15 6.10 -10.92
C PRO A 198 -8.10 6.72 -12.32
N GLU A 199 -6.99 7.36 -12.65
CA GLU A 199 -6.82 7.99 -13.96
C GLU A 199 -6.31 6.95 -14.96
N SER A 200 -6.73 7.06 -16.22
CA SER A 200 -6.01 6.40 -17.31
C SER A 200 -4.60 6.98 -17.40
N ASP A 201 -3.69 6.27 -18.08
CA ASP A 201 -2.34 6.76 -18.33
C ASP A 201 -2.30 8.14 -18.98
N GLU A 202 -3.30 8.46 -19.81
CA GLU A 202 -3.46 9.78 -20.42
C GLU A 202 -3.72 10.90 -19.40
N GLY A 203 -4.39 10.59 -18.28
CA GLY A 203 -4.73 11.58 -17.26
C GLY A 203 -3.51 12.07 -16.49
N TRP A 204 -2.76 11.14 -15.88
CA TRP A 204 -1.68 11.52 -14.96
C TRP A 204 -0.34 11.76 -15.67
N LEU A 205 -0.07 11.12 -16.82
CA LEU A 205 1.11 11.42 -17.65
C LEU A 205 0.88 12.51 -18.68
N GLY A 206 -0.38 12.88 -18.95
CA GLY A 206 -0.76 13.85 -19.98
C GLY A 206 0.02 15.16 -19.95
N PRO A 207 0.17 15.83 -18.78
CA PRO A 207 0.97 17.06 -18.69
C PRO A 207 2.44 16.86 -19.07
N LEU A 208 3.03 15.72 -18.68
CA LEU A 208 4.43 15.41 -19.00
C LEU A 208 4.60 15.06 -20.49
N ARG A 209 3.65 14.31 -21.08
CA ARG A 209 3.61 14.01 -22.52
C ARG A 209 3.49 15.30 -23.33
N ALA A 210 2.54 16.16 -22.98
CA ALA A 210 2.35 17.45 -23.63
C ALA A 210 3.58 18.38 -23.49
N GLU A 211 4.31 18.30 -22.37
CA GLU A 211 5.58 19.01 -22.21
C GLU A 211 6.66 18.48 -23.14
N ALA A 212 6.81 17.15 -23.24
CA ALA A 212 7.78 16.53 -24.12
C ALA A 212 7.47 16.86 -25.59
N ASP A 213 6.21 16.75 -26.01
CA ASP A 213 5.78 17.07 -27.36
C ASP A 213 6.12 18.52 -27.72
N ARG A 214 5.92 19.46 -26.79
CA ARG A 214 6.23 20.88 -26.99
C ARG A 214 7.73 21.16 -27.10
N ARG A 215 8.57 20.45 -26.34
CA ARG A 215 10.03 20.69 -26.30
C ARG A 215 10.79 20.02 -27.43
N PHE A 216 10.28 18.88 -27.91
CA PHE A 216 10.99 18.01 -28.85
C PHE A 216 10.24 17.86 -30.18
N ASP A 217 9.40 18.84 -30.53
CA ASP A 217 8.69 18.96 -31.82
C ASP A 217 7.94 17.68 -32.24
N GLY A 218 7.25 17.03 -31.29
CA GLY A 218 6.47 15.81 -31.56
C GLY A 218 7.30 14.60 -32.03
N SER A 219 8.61 14.57 -31.79
CA SER A 219 9.53 13.48 -32.19
C SER A 219 9.27 12.11 -31.55
N GLY A 220 8.14 11.90 -30.85
CA GLY A 220 7.70 10.57 -30.42
C GLY A 220 8.54 9.96 -29.30
N ILE A 221 9.02 10.77 -28.35
CA ILE A 221 9.79 10.30 -27.17
C ILE A 221 8.99 9.29 -26.35
N PHE A 222 7.68 9.49 -26.24
CA PHE A 222 6.79 8.49 -25.68
C PHE A 222 6.23 7.62 -26.81
N PRO A 223 6.38 6.29 -26.75
CA PRO A 223 5.73 5.41 -27.71
C PRO A 223 4.22 5.66 -27.67
N GLY A 224 3.57 5.59 -28.84
CA GLY A 224 2.12 5.46 -28.92
C GLY A 224 1.66 4.26 -28.09
N ASP A 225 0.40 4.30 -27.65
CA ASP A 225 -0.26 3.34 -26.77
C ASP A 225 0.33 1.91 -26.88
N ILE A 226 1.04 1.46 -25.83
CA ILE A 226 1.74 0.16 -25.80
C ILE A 226 0.71 -1.00 -25.71
N SER A 227 -0.59 -0.68 -25.61
CA SER A 227 -1.65 -1.65 -25.37
C SER A 227 -2.17 -2.43 -26.59
N THR A 228 -1.63 -2.23 -27.80
CA THR A 228 -2.09 -2.98 -28.99
C THR A 228 -0.98 -3.43 -29.95
N ASP A 229 0.20 -3.79 -29.46
CA ASP A 229 1.17 -4.47 -30.34
C ASP A 229 0.87 -5.98 -30.37
N GLU A 230 -0.04 -6.40 -31.24
CA GLU A 230 -0.19 -7.81 -31.68
C GLU A 230 1.03 -8.28 -32.53
N GLY A 231 2.22 -7.74 -32.25
CA GLY A 231 3.39 -7.79 -33.12
C GLY A 231 4.62 -8.48 -32.55
N LEU A 232 4.54 -9.14 -31.38
CA LEU A 232 5.60 -10.06 -30.97
C LEU A 232 5.38 -11.40 -31.69
N GLU A 233 5.79 -11.45 -32.96
CA GLU A 233 6.07 -12.73 -33.62
C GLU A 233 7.06 -13.49 -32.74
N THR A 234 6.57 -14.56 -32.10
CA THR A 234 7.43 -15.56 -31.47
C THR A 234 8.23 -16.22 -32.59
N GLY A 235 9.41 -15.67 -32.87
CA GLY A 235 10.38 -16.30 -33.74
C GLY A 235 10.60 -17.73 -33.25
N ASP A 236 10.29 -18.68 -34.12
CA ASP A 236 10.40 -20.11 -33.89
C ASP A 236 11.88 -20.44 -33.60
N VAL A 237 12.24 -20.57 -32.32
CA VAL A 237 13.57 -21.06 -31.92
C VAL A 237 13.56 -22.57 -32.10
N THR A 238 13.68 -23.00 -33.36
CA THR A 238 13.99 -24.40 -33.66
C THR A 238 15.40 -24.68 -33.15
N ALA A 239 15.49 -25.36 -32.01
CA ALA A 239 16.73 -25.90 -31.50
C ALA A 239 17.32 -26.88 -32.54
N SER A 240 18.49 -26.54 -33.08
CA SER A 240 19.27 -27.47 -33.90
C SER A 240 19.83 -28.58 -33.00
N PRO A 241 19.70 -29.88 -33.35
CA PRO A 241 20.28 -30.94 -32.56
C PRO A 241 21.80 -30.92 -32.68
N ALA A 242 22.49 -30.96 -31.53
CA ALA A 242 23.93 -31.11 -31.47
C ALA A 242 24.36 -32.44 -32.12
N THR A 243 25.26 -32.36 -33.10
CA THR A 243 26.08 -33.47 -33.60
C THR A 243 27.20 -33.81 -32.62
#